data_AF-A0A3N4MK23-F1
#
_entry.id   AF-A0A3N4MK23-F1
#
_cell.length_a   1.000
_cell.length_b   1.000
_cell.length_c   1.000
_cell.angle_alpha   90.00
_cell.angle_beta   90.00
_cell.angle_gamma   90.00
#
_symmetry.space_group_name_H-M   'P 1'
#
loop_
_entity.id
_entity.type
_entity.pdbx_description
1 polymer ?
#
loop_
_entity_poly.entity_id
_entity_poly.type
_entity_poly.pdbx_seq_one_letter_code
_entity_poly.pdbx_strand_id
1 'polypeptide(L)'
;VISCNFLPHCNQRPFSSYAEFEAHYHQQHSNRCHECHRNFPSERYLTIHIAKNHGVFNELRKEKGGKTFQCFVEGCDRLCSTPQKRRLHVIDKHGFPKDFYFRVVDQGIDNCNSLLHTPRRNSKS
;
A
#
# COMPACT_ATOMS: atom_id res chain seq x y z
N VAL A 1 2.90 -28.67 12.83
CA VAL A 1 2.00 -27.50 12.93
C VAL A 1 2.81 -26.28 12.54
N ILE A 2 2.42 -25.57 11.49
CA ILE A 2 3.17 -24.39 10.99
C ILE A 2 2.36 -23.17 11.42
N SER A 3 2.96 -22.26 12.17
CA SER A 3 2.29 -21.05 12.66
C SER A 3 3.18 -19.82 12.48
N CYS A 4 2.56 -18.69 12.19
CA CYS A 4 3.23 -17.40 12.13
C CYS A 4 3.33 -16.81 13.54
N ASN A 5 4.55 -16.58 14.05
CA ASN A 5 4.79 -16.02 15.39
C ASN A 5 5.39 -14.61 15.34
N PHE A 6 5.26 -13.88 14.22
CA PHE A 6 5.71 -12.49 14.10
C PHE A 6 4.72 -11.54 14.82
N LEU A 7 4.86 -11.47 16.15
CA LEU A 7 4.21 -10.47 17.01
C LEU A 7 4.65 -9.05 16.59
N PRO A 8 3.77 -8.02 16.67
CA PRO A 8 2.56 -7.93 17.49
C PRO A 8 1.23 -8.16 16.73
N HIS A 9 1.26 -8.54 15.45
CA HIS A 9 0.07 -8.45 14.59
C HIS A 9 -0.24 -9.71 13.75
N CYS A 10 0.55 -10.76 13.86
CA CYS A 10 0.31 -12.02 13.17
C CYS A 10 -0.15 -13.10 14.16
N ASN A 11 -1.44 -13.13 14.49
CA ASN A 11 -2.08 -14.23 15.25
C ASN A 11 -2.95 -15.06 14.29
N GLN A 12 -2.36 -15.54 13.20
CA GLN A 12 -3.06 -16.46 12.30
C GLN A 12 -3.12 -17.86 12.91
N ARG A 13 -4.24 -18.54 12.68
CA ARG A 13 -4.41 -19.95 13.07
C ARG A 13 -3.31 -20.81 12.44
N PRO A 14 -2.94 -21.92 13.07
CA PRO A 14 -1.97 -22.85 12.49
C PRO A 14 -2.38 -23.26 11.07
N PHE A 15 -1.45 -23.15 10.14
CA PHE A 15 -1.62 -23.52 8.74
C PHE A 15 -1.59 -25.03 8.58
N SER A 16 -2.39 -25.54 7.64
CA SER A 16 -2.48 -26.97 7.35
C SER A 16 -1.35 -27.45 6.43
N SER A 17 -0.74 -26.54 5.65
CA SER A 17 0.37 -26.84 4.75
C SER A 17 1.43 -25.75 4.74
N TYR A 18 2.64 -26.08 4.25
CA TYR A 18 3.71 -25.10 4.05
C TYR A 18 3.37 -24.07 2.97
N ALA A 19 2.69 -24.46 1.90
CA ALA A 19 2.27 -23.57 0.83
C ALA A 19 1.30 -22.47 1.32
N GLU A 20 0.38 -22.79 2.25
CA GLU A 20 -0.49 -21.79 2.89
C GLU A 20 0.28 -20.80 3.74
N PHE A 21 1.29 -21.27 4.49
CA PHE A 21 2.16 -20.42 5.29
C PHE A 21 3.01 -19.50 4.42
N GLU A 22 3.58 -20.00 3.32
CA GLU A 22 4.37 -19.23 2.36
C GLU A 22 3.53 -18.16 1.68
N ALA A 23 2.33 -18.51 1.20
CA ALA A 23 1.38 -17.54 0.64
C ALA A 23 0.99 -16.46 1.65
N HIS A 24 0.73 -16.83 2.91
CA HIS A 24 0.48 -15.89 3.99
C HIS A 24 1.69 -14.97 4.23
N TYR A 25 2.90 -15.52 4.32
CA TYR A 25 4.12 -14.76 4.56
C TYR A 25 4.38 -13.75 3.43
N HIS A 26 4.22 -14.18 2.18
CA HIS A 26 4.36 -13.27 1.04
C HIS A 26 3.32 -12.15 1.03
N GLN A 27 2.09 -12.42 1.45
CA GLN A 27 1.02 -11.42 1.49
C GLN A 27 1.10 -10.48 2.69
N GLN A 28 1.49 -10.99 3.87
CA GLN A 28 1.39 -10.27 5.15
C GLN A 28 2.73 -9.79 5.69
N HIS A 29 3.86 -10.26 5.15
CA HIS A 29 5.19 -9.93 5.67
C HIS A 29 6.19 -9.49 4.61
N SER A 30 6.01 -9.81 3.32
CA SER A 30 6.98 -9.47 2.27
C SER A 30 7.18 -7.97 2.05
N ASN A 31 6.12 -7.17 2.20
CA ASN A 31 6.12 -5.75 1.84
C ASN A 31 5.77 -4.89 3.05
N ARG A 32 6.43 -5.15 4.19
CA ARG A 32 6.21 -4.44 5.45
C ARG A 32 7.22 -3.31 5.62
N CYS A 33 6.75 -2.13 5.99
CA CYS A 33 7.64 -1.03 6.37
C CYS A 33 8.28 -1.31 7.73
N HIS A 34 9.61 -1.21 7.81
CA HIS A 34 10.33 -1.42 9.07
C HIS A 34 10.16 -0.28 10.08
N GLU A 35 9.83 0.92 9.62
CA GLU A 35 9.69 2.10 10.50
C GLU A 35 8.29 2.24 11.09
N CYS A 36 7.24 2.08 10.28
CA CYS A 36 5.84 2.21 10.75
C CYS A 36 5.09 0.89 10.85
N HIS A 37 5.74 -0.24 10.50
CA HIS A 37 5.19 -1.60 10.58
C HIS A 37 3.95 -1.88 9.73
N ARG A 38 3.60 -0.99 8.80
CA ARG A 38 2.45 -1.15 7.88
C ARG A 38 2.76 -2.09 6.74
N ASN A 39 1.76 -2.85 6.32
CA ASN A 39 1.85 -3.77 5.20
C ASN A 39 1.37 -3.13 3.90
N PHE A 40 2.01 -3.49 2.79
CA PHE A 40 1.70 -2.99 1.46
C PHE A 40 1.46 -4.16 0.48
N PRO A 41 0.66 -3.96 -0.58
CA PRO A 41 0.32 -5.04 -1.51
C PRO A 41 1.47 -5.39 -2.46
N SER A 42 2.42 -4.49 -2.69
CA SER A 42 3.64 -4.77 -3.47
C SER A 42 4.80 -3.90 -3.01
N GLU A 43 6.01 -4.31 -3.41
CA GLU A 43 7.26 -3.59 -3.13
C GLU A 43 7.17 -2.13 -3.62
N ARG A 44 6.56 -1.89 -4.80
CA ARG A 44 6.31 -0.55 -5.32
C ARG A 44 5.64 0.37 -4.31
N TYR A 45 4.55 -0.11 -3.70
CA TYR A 45 3.78 0.68 -2.75
C TYR A 45 4.60 0.95 -1.49
N LEU A 46 5.41 -0.02 -1.05
CA LEU A 46 6.34 0.14 0.05
C LEU A 46 7.42 1.18 -0.27
N THR A 47 8.07 1.13 -1.43
CA THR A 47 9.07 2.11 -1.86
C THR A 47 8.49 3.52 -1.91
N ILE A 48 7.30 3.67 -2.51
CA ILE A 48 6.60 4.96 -2.57
C ILE A 48 6.24 5.43 -1.16
N HIS A 49 5.82 4.52 -0.28
CA HIS A 49 5.49 4.83 1.11
C HIS A 49 6.71 5.35 1.88
N ILE A 50 7.84 4.63 1.82
CA ILE A 50 9.09 5.02 2.49
C ILE A 50 9.54 6.37 1.97
N ALA A 51 9.64 6.54 0.65
CA ALA A 51 10.03 7.81 0.03
C ALA A 51 9.10 8.96 0.46
N LYS A 52 7.81 8.70 0.68
CA LYS A 52 6.83 9.72 1.04
C LYS A 52 6.81 10.05 2.54
N ASN A 53 6.72 9.04 3.39
CA ASN A 53 6.42 9.18 4.82
C ASN A 53 7.68 9.12 5.71
N HIS A 54 8.74 8.47 5.23
CA HIS A 54 9.98 8.25 5.97
C HIS A 54 11.19 8.96 5.33
N GLY A 55 11.04 9.46 4.10
CA GLY A 55 12.08 10.25 3.45
C GLY A 55 12.36 11.55 4.19
N VAL A 56 13.48 11.61 4.92
CA VAL A 56 13.98 12.80 5.64
C VAL A 56 14.15 14.03 4.73
N PHE A 57 14.25 13.82 3.41
CA PHE A 57 14.39 14.89 2.41
C PHE A 57 13.08 15.30 1.71
N ASN A 58 11.94 14.75 2.13
CA ASN A 58 10.70 14.93 1.39
C ASN A 58 10.08 16.32 1.58
N GLU A 59 10.31 16.94 2.73
CA GLU A 59 9.92 18.33 3.02
C GLU A 59 10.74 19.32 2.18
N LEU A 60 12.06 19.12 2.13
CA LEU A 60 12.98 19.93 1.31
C LEU A 60 12.70 19.81 -0.20
N ARG A 61 12.30 18.62 -0.69
CA ARG A 61 11.89 18.42 -2.10
C ARG A 61 10.53 19.02 -2.42
N LYS A 62 9.61 19.04 -1.45
CA LYS A 62 8.31 19.72 -1.58
C LYS A 62 8.47 21.23 -1.67
N GLU A 63 9.31 21.83 -0.83
CA GLU A 63 9.59 23.27 -0.86
C GLU A 63 10.15 23.74 -2.21
N LYS A 64 10.93 22.89 -2.89
CA LYS A 64 11.44 23.18 -4.25
C LYS A 64 10.43 22.94 -5.39
N GLY A 65 9.17 22.60 -5.10
CA GLY A 65 8.15 22.37 -6.14
C GLY A 65 8.40 21.15 -7.04
N GLY A 66 9.29 20.24 -6.62
CA GLY A 66 9.65 19.05 -7.38
C GLY A 66 8.48 18.06 -7.52
N LYS A 67 8.39 17.37 -8.67
CA LYS A 67 7.47 16.25 -8.86
C LYS A 67 7.95 15.07 -8.00
N THR A 68 7.36 14.85 -6.84
CA THR A 68 7.78 13.81 -5.88
C THR A 68 6.85 12.59 -5.84
N PHE A 69 5.66 12.67 -6.43
CA PHE A 69 4.67 11.60 -6.35
C PHE A 69 4.81 10.60 -7.51
N GLN A 70 5.49 9.49 -7.25
CA GLN A 70 5.62 8.38 -8.21
C GLN A 70 4.28 7.68 -8.49
N CYS A 71 4.13 7.16 -9.71
CA CYS A 71 3.02 6.33 -10.13
C CYS A 71 3.04 4.94 -9.45
N PHE A 72 1.86 4.36 -9.24
CA PHE A 72 1.70 3.05 -8.60
C PHE A 72 2.04 1.87 -9.52
N VAL A 73 2.03 2.08 -10.83
CA VAL A 73 2.24 1.02 -11.82
C VAL A 73 3.73 0.82 -12.06
N GLU A 74 4.18 -0.42 -11.99
CA GLU A 74 5.52 -0.84 -12.37
C GLU A 74 5.79 -0.53 -13.84
N GLY A 75 6.95 0.06 -14.15
CA GLY A 75 7.28 0.55 -15.50
C GLY A 75 6.70 1.92 -15.85
N CYS A 76 6.04 2.62 -14.91
CA CYS A 76 5.63 4.01 -15.10
C CYS A 76 6.50 4.99 -14.30
N ASP A 77 7.39 5.69 -14.99
CA ASP A 77 8.31 6.68 -14.41
C ASP A 77 7.69 8.06 -14.20
N ARG A 78 6.36 8.16 -14.33
CA ARG A 78 5.66 9.44 -14.19
C ARG A 78 5.71 9.93 -12.75
N LEU A 79 6.39 11.06 -12.55
CA LEU A 79 6.37 11.81 -11.31
C LEU A 79 5.29 12.90 -11.37
N CYS A 80 4.42 12.94 -10.38
CA CYS A 80 3.37 13.93 -10.23
C CYS A 80 3.74 14.98 -9.17
N SER A 81 3.19 16.18 -9.29
CA SER A 81 3.38 17.26 -8.32
C SER A 81 2.46 17.17 -7.12
N THR A 82 1.28 16.54 -7.27
CA THR A 82 0.30 16.41 -6.17
C THR A 82 -0.31 15.01 -6.14
N PRO A 83 -0.82 14.56 -4.96
CA PRO A 83 -1.56 13.31 -4.85
C PRO A 83 -2.80 13.26 -5.75
N GLN A 84 -3.51 14.38 -5.93
CA GLN A 84 -4.67 14.43 -6.81
C GLN A 84 -4.26 14.19 -8.28
N LYS A 85 -3.18 14.82 -8.75
CA LYS A 85 -2.66 14.61 -10.11
C LYS A 85 -2.22 13.17 -10.33
N ARG A 86 -1.58 12.55 -9.33
CA ARG A 86 -1.26 11.12 -9.37
C ARG A 86 -2.52 10.27 -9.54
N ARG A 87 -3.55 10.51 -8.71
CA ARG A 87 -4.84 9.78 -8.81
C ARG A 87 -5.44 9.89 -10.21
N LEU A 88 -5.52 11.10 -10.76
CA LEU A 88 -6.05 11.30 -12.11
C LEU A 88 -5.20 10.56 -13.15
N HIS A 89 -3.87 10.59 -13.03
CA HIS A 89 -2.97 9.89 -13.94
C HIS A 89 -3.20 8.37 -13.95
N VAL A 90 -3.32 7.71 -12.80
CA VAL A 90 -3.58 6.26 -12.76
C VAL A 90 -4.96 5.89 -13.27
N ILE A 91 -5.97 6.74 -13.05
CA ILE A 91 -7.31 6.51 -13.62
C ILE A 91 -7.27 6.66 -15.14
N ASP A 92 -6.69 7.75 -15.65
CA ASP A 92 -6.70 8.09 -17.07
C ASP A 92 -5.77 7.21 -17.91
N LYS A 93 -4.52 7.00 -17.45
CA LYS A 93 -3.50 6.25 -18.21
C LYS A 93 -3.47 4.76 -17.92
N HIS A 94 -3.87 4.37 -16.72
CA HIS A 94 -3.79 2.97 -16.29
C HIS A 94 -5.17 2.34 -16.01
N GLY A 95 -6.26 3.08 -16.24
CA GLY A 95 -7.62 2.56 -16.12
C GLY A 95 -8.03 2.18 -14.70
N PHE A 96 -7.37 2.72 -13.67
CA PHE A 96 -7.71 2.38 -12.29
C PHE A 96 -9.17 2.78 -11.98
N PRO A 97 -9.94 1.92 -11.28
CA PRO A 97 -11.29 2.28 -10.87
C PRO A 97 -11.27 3.49 -9.94
N LYS A 98 -12.28 4.35 -10.05
CA LYS A 98 -12.39 5.57 -9.22
C LYS A 98 -12.49 5.24 -7.73
N ASP A 99 -13.04 4.07 -7.41
CA ASP A 99 -13.23 3.53 -6.07
C ASP A 99 -11.99 2.80 -5.53
N PHE A 100 -10.88 2.82 -6.28
CA PHE A 100 -9.62 2.27 -5.77
C PHE A 100 -9.17 3.02 -4.52
N TYR A 101 -8.61 2.28 -3.57
CA TYR A 101 -8.09 2.80 -2.32
C TYR A 101 -6.72 3.48 -2.51
N PHE A 102 -6.74 4.70 -3.06
CA PHE A 102 -5.53 5.48 -3.35
C PHE A 102 -4.72 5.90 -2.11
N ARG A 103 -5.29 5.75 -0.91
CA ARG A 103 -4.61 5.99 0.37
C ARG A 103 -3.76 4.79 0.83
N VAL A 104 -3.71 3.70 0.06
CA VAL A 104 -2.89 2.52 0.36
C VAL A 104 -1.41 2.86 0.64
N VAL A 105 -0.83 3.85 -0.04
CA VAL A 105 0.55 4.30 0.22
C VAL A 105 0.72 4.99 1.57
N ASP A 106 -0.33 5.60 2.11
CA ASP A 106 -0.26 6.33 3.38
C ASP A 106 -0.70 5.44 4.55
N GLN A 107 -1.66 4.55 4.29
CA GLN A 107 -2.33 3.77 5.32
C GLN A 107 -1.91 2.31 5.39
N GLY A 108 -1.31 1.76 4.32
CA GLY A 108 -1.12 0.32 4.20
C GLY A 108 -2.44 -0.41 3.95
N ILE A 109 -2.39 -1.74 3.98
CA ILE A 109 -3.54 -2.65 3.85
C ILE A 109 -3.92 -3.35 5.15
N ASP A 110 -3.31 -2.99 6.27
CA ASP A 110 -3.45 -3.70 7.55
C ASP A 110 -4.91 -3.87 8.04
N ASN A 111 -5.79 -2.93 7.68
CA ASN A 111 -7.22 -2.96 8.03
C ASN A 111 -8.15 -3.12 6.81
N CYS A 112 -7.62 -3.45 5.63
CA CYS A 112 -8.39 -3.50 4.40
C CYS A 112 -8.27 -4.87 3.73
N ASN A 113 -9.36 -5.65 3.76
CA ASN A 113 -9.47 -6.90 3.00
C ASN A 113 -9.64 -6.67 1.49
N SER A 114 -9.83 -5.42 1.05
CA SER A 114 -10.00 -5.06 -0.36
C SER A 114 -9.34 -3.72 -0.67
N LEU A 115 -8.69 -3.65 -1.84
CA LEU A 115 -8.15 -2.41 -2.42
C LEU A 115 -9.22 -1.57 -3.14
N LEU A 116 -10.45 -2.06 -3.19
CA LEU A 116 -11.60 -1.31 -3.69
C LEU A 116 -12.41 -0.86 -2.47
N HIS A 117 -12.72 0.43 -2.39
CA HIS A 117 -13.75 0.90 -1.50
C HIS A 117 -15.07 0.27 -1.96
N THR A 118 -15.52 -0.75 -1.24
CA THR A 118 -16.93 -1.12 -1.31
C THR A 118 -17.70 0.03 -0.66
N PRO A 119 -18.66 0.66 -1.34
CA PRO A 119 -19.54 1.59 -0.66
C PRO A 119 -20.23 0.77 0.43
N ARG A 120 -20.02 1.16 1.70
CA ARG A 120 -20.84 0.64 2.80
C ARG A 120 -22.28 0.84 2.37
N ARG A 121 -22.99 -0.26 2.07
CA ARG A 121 -24.45 -0.25 1.97
C ARG A 121 -24.92 0.41 3.26
N ASN A 122 -25.48 1.61 3.15
CA ASN A 122 -26.18 2.25 4.25
C ASN A 122 -27.32 1.29 4.66
N SER A 123 -27.09 0.47 5.66
CA SER A 123 -28.18 -0.07 6.48
C SER A 123 -28.68 1.09 7.31
N LYS A 124 -29.53 1.93 6.70
CA LYS A 124 -30.51 2.68 7.48
C LYS A 124 -31.44 1.61 8.06
N SER A 125 -31.33 1.39 9.37
CA SER A 125 -32.37 0.77 10.17
C SER A 125 -32.88 1.81 11.15
#